data_AF-A0A3N5UIK8-F1
#
_entry.id   AF-A0A3N5UIK8-F1
#
_cell.length_a   1.000
_cell.length_b   1.000
_cell.length_c   1.000
_cell.angle_alpha   90.00
_cell.angle_beta   90.00
_cell.angle_gamma   90.00
#
_symmetry.space_group_name_H-M   'P 1'
#
loop_
_entity.id
_entity.type
_entity.pdbx_description
1 polymer ?
#
loop_
_entity_poly.entity_id
_entity_poly.type
_entity_poly.pdbx_seq_one_letter_code
_entity_poly.pdbx_strand_id
1 'polypeptide(L)'
;MTNQDLDFTIQRLGECRIPSPMQAGQFVGDDEQVLYHGQIEEVQKYLGSGKEPPQFETAGPREKIYFDPSKLKCGIVTCGGLCPGLNDVIRAIVLGLFYHYGVKTVFGFRYGYEGLSYRYGHVPLELNPETVKDIHKMGGSILASSRGPQDISEM
;
A
#
# COMPACT_ATOMS: atom_id res chain seq x y z
N MET A 1 3.13 -5.82 30.54
CA MET A 1 3.37 -6.74 29.41
C MET A 1 4.83 -6.58 29.04
N THR A 2 5.64 -7.61 29.22
CA THR A 2 7.07 -7.58 28.89
C THR A 2 7.22 -7.65 27.37
N ASN A 3 7.37 -6.49 26.72
CA ASN A 3 7.72 -6.33 25.30
C ASN A 3 9.14 -6.85 25.07
N GLN A 4 9.36 -8.18 25.06
CA GLN A 4 10.73 -8.69 24.96
C GLN A 4 11.15 -9.11 23.56
N ASP A 5 10.23 -9.34 22.61
CA ASP A 5 10.56 -9.65 21.22
C ASP A 5 9.49 -9.08 20.26
N LEU A 6 9.62 -7.80 19.90
CA LEU A 6 8.79 -7.15 18.89
C LEU A 6 9.39 -7.39 17.50
N ASP A 7 8.67 -8.07 16.62
CA ASP A 7 9.06 -8.29 15.22
C ASP A 7 8.27 -7.35 14.30
N PHE A 8 8.99 -6.50 13.57
CA PHE A 8 8.46 -5.55 12.60
C PHE A 8 8.93 -5.84 11.17
N THR A 9 9.41 -7.06 10.91
CA THR A 9 9.91 -7.48 9.61
C THR A 9 8.79 -7.47 8.57
N ILE A 10 9.03 -6.83 7.42
CA ILE A 10 8.10 -6.81 6.29
C ILE A 10 8.44 -7.94 5.32
N GLN A 11 7.45 -8.77 4.98
CA GLN A 11 7.62 -9.83 3.99
C GLN A 11 7.91 -9.24 2.60
N ARG A 12 8.84 -9.87 1.88
CA ARG A 12 9.21 -9.49 0.50
C ARG A 12 8.86 -10.61 -0.47
N LEU A 13 8.41 -10.25 -1.66
CA LEU A 13 8.08 -11.22 -2.73
C LEU A 13 9.33 -11.86 -3.34
N GLY A 14 10.49 -11.20 -3.21
CA GLY A 14 11.77 -11.65 -3.74
C GLY A 14 12.74 -10.49 -3.89
N GLU A 15 13.81 -10.71 -4.64
CA GLU A 15 14.84 -9.70 -4.89
C GLU A 15 14.36 -8.62 -5.88
N CYS A 16 14.49 -7.34 -5.51
CA CYS A 16 14.20 -6.20 -6.38
C CYS A 16 15.36 -5.97 -7.37
N ARG A 17 15.12 -6.23 -8.66
CA ARG A 17 16.16 -6.15 -9.70
C ARG A 17 15.91 -5.07 -10.76
N ILE A 18 14.69 -4.53 -10.82
CA ILE A 18 14.28 -3.62 -11.89
C ILE A 18 14.54 -2.18 -11.42
N PRO A 19 15.31 -1.35 -12.15
CA PRO A 19 15.46 0.05 -11.83
C PRO A 19 14.10 0.76 -11.80
N SER A 20 13.84 1.52 -10.74
CA SER A 20 12.60 2.28 -10.61
C SER A 20 12.54 3.36 -11.69
N PRO A 21 11.41 3.49 -12.42
CA PRO A 21 11.22 4.59 -13.38
C PRO A 21 10.94 5.94 -12.70
N MET A 22 10.68 5.92 -11.39
CA MET A 22 10.33 7.13 -10.63
C MET A 22 11.52 8.08 -10.57
N GLN A 23 11.33 9.31 -11.02
CA GLN A 23 12.31 10.39 -10.84
C GLN A 23 12.15 10.99 -9.43
N ALA A 24 12.61 10.24 -8.42
CA ALA A 24 12.62 10.72 -7.04
C ALA A 24 13.84 11.61 -6.80
N GLY A 25 13.67 12.69 -6.04
CA GLY A 25 14.80 13.51 -5.58
C GLY A 25 15.70 12.77 -4.58
N GLN A 26 15.10 11.85 -3.81
CA GLN A 26 15.80 10.97 -2.88
C GLN A 26 15.08 9.62 -2.85
N PHE A 27 15.85 8.54 -2.99
CA PHE A 27 15.40 7.18 -2.71
C PHE A 27 15.70 6.83 -1.26
N VAL A 28 14.89 5.95 -0.69
CA VAL A 28 15.06 5.43 0.66
C VAL A 28 15.75 4.08 0.59
N GLY A 29 16.83 3.91 1.34
CA GLY A 29 17.58 2.65 1.46
C GLY A 29 16.78 1.56 2.17
N ASP A 30 17.13 0.30 1.89
CA ASP A 30 16.52 -0.86 2.55
C ASP A 30 16.94 -1.00 4.03
N ASP A 31 18.01 -0.33 4.42
CA ASP A 31 18.58 -0.23 5.76
C ASP A 31 18.12 1.03 6.53
N GLU A 32 17.35 1.92 5.90
CA GLU A 32 16.80 3.10 6.57
C GLU A 32 15.66 2.72 7.51
N GLN A 33 15.88 2.88 8.81
CA GLN A 33 14.99 2.40 9.86
C GLN A 33 14.62 3.51 10.84
N VAL A 34 13.42 3.39 11.43
CA VAL A 34 12.91 4.29 12.47
C VAL A 34 12.70 3.52 13.76
N LEU A 35 13.30 3.99 14.86
CA LEU A 35 13.17 3.36 16.17
C LEU A 35 11.71 3.35 16.65
N TYR A 36 11.25 2.20 17.15
CA TYR A 36 9.93 2.07 17.77
C TYR A 36 9.85 2.82 19.10
N HIS A 37 10.89 2.70 19.91
CA HIS A 37 10.97 3.38 21.20
C HIS A 37 11.48 4.81 21.02
N GLY A 38 10.64 5.80 21.35
CA GLY A 38 11.02 7.21 21.38
C GLY A 38 11.72 7.67 22.67
N GLN A 39 11.78 6.82 23.70
CA GLN A 39 12.45 7.11 24.97
C GLN A 39 13.84 6.47 25.00
N ILE A 40 14.85 7.27 25.37
CA ILE A 40 16.25 6.85 25.36
C ILE A 40 16.52 5.73 26.36
N GLU A 41 15.83 5.72 27.49
CA GLU A 41 15.99 4.72 28.55
C GLU A 41 15.61 3.33 28.05
N GLU A 42 14.55 3.22 27.24
CA GLU A 42 14.14 1.95 26.63
C GLU A 42 15.16 1.48 25.60
N VAL A 43 15.61 2.38 24.71
CA VAL A 43 16.66 2.07 23.72
C VAL A 43 17.93 1.57 24.40
N GLN A 44 18.36 2.22 25.48
CA GLN A 44 19.54 1.83 26.25
C GLN A 44 19.40 0.46 26.92
N LYS A 45 18.21 0.02 27.32
CA LYS A 45 17.99 -1.34 27.87
C LYS A 45 18.25 -2.42 26.83
N TYR A 46 17.81 -2.21 25.59
CA TYR A 46 18.11 -3.13 24.49
C TYR A 46 19.61 -3.18 24.22
N LEU A 47 20.23 -2.02 24.00
CA LEU A 47 21.66 -1.92 23.74
C LEU A 47 22.51 -2.50 24.89
N GLY A 48 22.16 -2.22 26.13
CA GLY A 48 22.84 -2.73 27.32
C GLY A 48 22.66 -4.24 27.55
N SER A 49 21.63 -4.85 26.96
CA SER A 49 21.44 -6.30 26.94
C SER A 49 22.01 -6.97 25.68
N GLY A 50 22.67 -6.21 24.80
CA GLY A 50 23.24 -6.70 23.55
C GLY A 50 22.19 -7.04 22.48
N LYS A 51 20.93 -6.61 22.65
CA LYS A 51 19.87 -6.74 21.66
C LYS A 51 19.77 -5.47 20.82
N GLU A 52 19.42 -5.61 19.55
CA GLU A 52 19.03 -4.46 18.74
C GLU A 52 17.65 -3.94 19.19
N PRO A 53 17.47 -2.63 19.33
CA PRO A 53 16.16 -2.05 19.59
C PRO A 53 15.19 -2.34 18.43
N PRO A 54 13.91 -2.60 18.72
CA PRO A 54 12.94 -2.82 17.67
C PRO A 54 12.71 -1.55 16.83
N GLN A 55 12.52 -1.73 15.52
CA GLN A 55 12.54 -0.67 14.53
C GLN A 55 11.62 -0.96 13.36
N PHE A 56 11.06 0.09 12.77
CA PHE A 56 10.24 0.03 11.56
C PHE A 56 11.10 0.29 10.31
N GLU A 57 10.79 -0.40 9.21
CA GLU A 57 11.33 -0.05 7.90
C GLU A 57 10.73 1.29 7.42
N THR A 58 11.57 2.19 6.91
CA THR A 58 11.11 3.49 6.39
C THR A 58 10.45 3.32 5.02
N ALA A 59 9.17 3.70 4.91
CA ALA A 59 8.47 3.69 3.63
C ALA A 59 8.99 4.81 2.69
N GLY A 60 9.13 4.50 1.40
CA GLY A 60 9.57 5.48 0.41
C GLY A 60 9.85 4.83 -0.95
N PRO A 61 10.16 5.62 -1.99
CA PRO A 61 10.58 5.07 -3.27
C PRO A 61 11.92 4.35 -3.10
N ARG A 62 12.08 3.21 -3.76
CA ARG A 62 13.33 2.44 -3.83
C ARG A 62 13.99 2.61 -5.19
N GLU A 63 15.31 2.56 -5.24
CA GLU A 63 16.06 2.60 -6.51
C GLU A 63 15.75 1.39 -7.40
N LYS A 64 15.49 0.24 -6.78
CA LYS A 64 15.09 -1.00 -7.46
C LYS A 64 13.75 -1.49 -6.95
N ILE A 65 12.91 -1.96 -7.85
CA ILE A 65 11.58 -2.51 -7.60
C ILE A 65 11.47 -3.96 -8.09
N TYR A 66 10.45 -4.66 -7.60
CA TYR A 66 10.21 -6.07 -7.92
C TYR A 66 9.43 -6.26 -9.23
N PHE A 67 8.38 -5.45 -9.44
CA PHE A 67 7.50 -5.58 -10.59
C PHE A 67 7.99 -4.75 -11.79
N ASP A 68 7.85 -5.31 -12.99
CA ASP A 68 8.01 -4.59 -14.27
C ASP A 68 6.76 -3.73 -14.51
N PRO A 69 6.84 -2.38 -14.41
CA PRO A 69 5.66 -1.53 -14.51
C PRO A 69 4.95 -1.63 -15.86
N SER A 70 5.65 -2.02 -16.93
CA SER A 70 5.06 -2.17 -18.27
C SER A 70 4.08 -3.34 -18.38
N LYS A 71 4.17 -4.32 -17.47
CA LYS A 71 3.33 -5.53 -17.44
C LYS A 71 2.40 -5.57 -16.22
N LEU A 72 2.58 -4.63 -15.29
CA LEU A 72 1.84 -4.61 -14.04
C LEU A 72 0.38 -4.21 -14.28
N LYS A 73 -0.53 -4.92 -13.62
CA LYS A 73 -1.93 -4.56 -13.49
C LYS A 73 -2.24 -4.42 -12.01
N CYS A 74 -2.89 -3.32 -11.63
CA CYS A 74 -3.19 -3.03 -10.22
C CYS A 74 -4.69 -3.13 -9.96
N GLY A 75 -5.06 -3.63 -8.79
CA GLY A 75 -6.42 -3.64 -8.27
C GLY A 75 -6.54 -2.75 -7.03
N ILE A 76 -7.61 -1.97 -6.93
CA ILE A 76 -7.95 -1.15 -5.78
C ILE A 76 -9.32 -1.56 -5.28
N VAL A 77 -9.45 -1.76 -3.97
CA VAL A 77 -10.72 -2.07 -3.30
C VAL A 77 -10.81 -1.28 -2.00
N THR A 78 -11.99 -0.75 -1.68
CA THR A 78 -12.26 -0.10 -0.39
C THR A 78 -13.31 -0.91 0.38
N CYS A 79 -12.97 -1.34 1.59
CA CYS A 79 -13.80 -2.21 2.43
C CYS A 79 -14.17 -1.54 3.76
N GLY A 80 -15.23 -2.02 4.41
CA GLY A 80 -15.65 -1.59 5.74
C GLY A 80 -16.50 -0.31 5.75
N GLY A 81 -16.39 0.46 6.84
CA GLY A 81 -17.08 1.75 6.96
C GLY A 81 -16.42 2.83 6.12
N LEU A 82 -17.21 3.78 5.61
CA LEU A 82 -16.67 4.92 4.87
C LEU A 82 -16.01 5.92 5.83
N CYS A 83 -14.88 6.48 5.41
CA CYS A 83 -14.12 7.51 6.11
C CYS A 83 -13.81 8.64 5.11
N PRO A 84 -13.78 9.92 5.54
CA PRO A 84 -13.27 11.00 4.69
C PRO A 84 -11.87 10.69 4.14
N GLY A 85 -11.63 10.99 2.86
CA GLY A 85 -10.32 10.81 2.20
C GLY A 85 -10.15 9.52 1.40
N LEU A 86 -11.14 8.61 1.35
CA LEU A 86 -11.02 7.40 0.53
C LEU A 86 -10.83 7.70 -0.96
N ASN A 87 -11.54 8.70 -1.48
CA ASN A 87 -11.36 9.14 -2.85
C ASN A 87 -9.99 9.81 -3.10
N ASP A 88 -9.45 10.53 -2.12
CA ASP A 88 -8.09 11.07 -2.18
C ASP A 88 -7.05 9.96 -2.28
N VAL A 89 -7.21 8.89 -1.48
CA VAL A 89 -6.33 7.71 -1.52
C VAL A 89 -6.41 7.01 -2.88
N ILE A 90 -7.61 6.72 -3.39
CA ILE A 90 -7.80 6.10 -4.71
C ILE A 90 -7.12 6.95 -5.79
N ARG A 91 -7.37 8.26 -5.77
CA ARG A 91 -6.79 9.21 -6.72
C ARG A 91 -5.26 9.23 -6.63
N ALA A 92 -4.69 9.34 -5.44
CA ALA A 92 -3.24 9.40 -5.24
C ALA A 92 -2.56 8.12 -5.74
N ILE A 93 -3.13 6.94 -5.47
CA ILE A 93 -2.60 5.66 -5.97
C ILE A 93 -2.64 5.64 -7.50
N VAL A 94 -3.77 5.96 -8.12
CA VAL A 94 -3.92 5.93 -9.59
C VAL A 94 -2.95 6.89 -10.27
N LEU A 95 -2.84 8.13 -9.78
CA LEU A 95 -1.93 9.13 -10.35
C LEU A 95 -0.46 8.75 -10.12
N GLY A 96 -0.12 8.20 -8.95
CA GLY A 96 1.23 7.73 -8.67
C GLY A 96 1.64 6.58 -9.59
N LEU A 97 0.76 5.56 -9.74
CA LEU A 97 0.96 4.45 -10.67
C LEU A 97 1.15 4.94 -12.11
N PHE A 98 0.32 5.89 -12.56
CA PHE A 98 0.37 6.39 -13.92
C PHE A 98 1.60 7.29 -14.18
N TYR A 99 1.80 8.34 -13.38
CA TYR A 99 2.81 9.36 -13.65
C TYR A 99 4.22 8.97 -13.17
N HIS A 100 4.35 8.27 -12.05
CA HIS A 100 5.68 7.87 -11.54
C HIS A 100 6.13 6.53 -12.09
N TYR A 101 5.21 5.60 -12.34
CA TYR A 101 5.55 4.23 -12.73
C TYR A 101 5.13 3.86 -14.15
N GLY A 102 4.34 4.68 -14.85
CA GLY A 102 3.89 4.39 -16.21
C GLY A 102 2.89 3.23 -16.32
N VAL A 103 2.28 2.81 -15.21
CA VAL A 103 1.29 1.74 -15.16
C VAL A 103 -0.02 2.22 -15.78
N LYS A 104 -0.51 1.50 -16.79
CA LYS A 104 -1.69 1.90 -17.58
C LYS A 104 -2.97 1.17 -17.21
N THR A 105 -2.88 0.05 -16.50
CA THR A 105 -4.03 -0.81 -16.20
C THR A 105 -4.25 -0.86 -14.70
N VAL A 106 -5.25 -0.11 -14.25
CA VAL A 106 -5.69 -0.08 -12.86
C VAL A 106 -7.18 -0.35 -12.82
N PHE A 107 -7.60 -1.31 -11.99
CA PHE A 107 -8.99 -1.69 -11.80
C PHE A 107 -9.46 -1.27 -10.40
N GLY A 108 -10.66 -0.73 -10.32
CA GLY A 108 -11.39 -0.45 -9.08
C GLY A 108 -12.50 -1.48 -8.88
N PHE A 109 -12.37 -2.32 -7.85
CA PHE A 109 -13.38 -3.30 -7.48
C PHE A 109 -14.42 -2.68 -6.57
N ARG A 110 -15.70 -2.81 -6.96
CA ARG A 110 -16.80 -2.11 -6.30
C ARG A 110 -17.36 -2.92 -5.14
N TYR A 111 -17.86 -2.25 -4.11
CA TYR A 111 -18.53 -2.89 -2.97
C TYR A 111 -17.60 -3.80 -2.14
N GLY A 112 -16.38 -3.35 -1.83
CA GLY A 112 -15.46 -4.10 -0.97
C GLY A 112 -15.10 -5.47 -1.55
N TYR A 113 -14.92 -6.48 -0.69
CA TYR A 113 -14.57 -7.83 -1.13
C TYR A 113 -15.64 -8.49 -2.02
N GLU A 114 -16.90 -8.09 -1.90
CA GLU A 114 -17.98 -8.53 -2.79
C GLU A 114 -17.64 -8.29 -4.26
N GLY A 115 -16.97 -7.17 -4.57
CA GLY A 115 -16.53 -6.82 -5.92
C GLY A 115 -15.46 -7.70 -6.52
N LEU A 116 -14.75 -8.47 -5.70
CA LEU A 116 -13.76 -9.44 -6.15
C LEU A 116 -14.41 -10.79 -6.44
N SER A 117 -15.52 -11.12 -5.77
CA SER A 117 -16.16 -12.42 -5.95
C SER A 117 -16.87 -12.52 -7.30
N TYR A 118 -16.54 -13.55 -8.08
CA TYR A 118 -17.17 -13.80 -9.38
C TYR A 118 -18.69 -14.01 -9.27
N ARG A 119 -19.20 -14.42 -8.10
CA ARG A 119 -20.63 -14.73 -7.89
C ARG A 119 -21.54 -13.52 -8.06
N TYR A 120 -21.05 -12.34 -7.70
CA TYR A 120 -21.83 -11.11 -7.77
C TYR A 120 -21.75 -10.45 -9.15
N GLY A 121 -20.79 -10.86 -9.99
CA GLY A 121 -20.69 -10.41 -11.38
C GLY A 121 -20.42 -8.91 -11.54
N HIS A 122 -19.86 -8.27 -10.51
CA HIS A 122 -19.51 -6.86 -10.56
C HIS A 122 -18.40 -6.62 -11.57
N VAL A 123 -18.64 -5.76 -12.57
CA VAL A 123 -17.62 -5.37 -13.52
C VAL A 123 -16.66 -4.37 -12.86
N PRO A 124 -15.35 -4.62 -12.83
CA PRO A 124 -14.38 -3.67 -12.28
C PRO A 124 -14.38 -2.36 -13.08
N LEU A 125 -14.25 -1.24 -12.38
CA LEU A 125 -14.12 0.08 -12.99
C LEU A 125 -12.68 0.26 -13.49
N GLU A 126 -12.48 0.69 -14.73
CA GLU A 126 -11.15 1.12 -15.17
C GLU A 126 -10.82 2.48 -14.55
N LEU A 127 -9.68 2.55 -13.86
CA LEU A 127 -9.19 3.75 -13.21
C LEU A 127 -8.00 4.32 -13.97
N ASN A 128 -8.12 5.59 -14.34
CA ASN A 128 -7.12 6.39 -15.04
C ASN A 128 -7.18 7.86 -14.57
N PRO A 129 -6.20 8.70 -14.94
CA PRO A 129 -6.15 10.09 -14.49
C PRO A 129 -7.44 10.89 -14.70
N GLU A 130 -8.16 10.65 -15.81
CA GLU A 130 -9.42 11.34 -16.09
C GLU A 130 -10.54 10.87 -15.17
N THR A 131 -10.68 9.55 -14.99
CA THR A 131 -11.75 8.99 -14.13
C THR A 131 -11.59 9.39 -12.65
N VAL A 132 -10.37 9.64 -12.18
CA VAL A 132 -10.09 10.03 -10.79
C VAL A 132 -9.87 11.53 -10.60
N LYS A 133 -10.04 12.34 -11.65
CA LYS A 133 -9.66 13.77 -11.66
C LYS A 133 -10.25 14.54 -10.49
N ASP A 134 -11.57 14.44 -10.31
CA ASP A 134 -12.35 15.27 -9.39
C ASP A 134 -12.92 14.52 -8.17
N ILE A 135 -12.61 13.22 -8.03
CA ILE A 135 -13.25 12.37 -7.00
C ILE A 135 -12.90 12.79 -5.57
N HIS A 136 -11.73 13.41 -5.37
CA HIS A 136 -11.28 13.95 -4.08
C HIS A 136 -12.20 15.07 -3.55
N LYS A 137 -13.02 15.68 -4.41
CA LYS A 137 -14.02 16.68 -4.01
C LYS A 137 -15.32 16.04 -3.48
N MET A 138 -15.43 14.72 -3.55
CA MET A 138 -16.62 13.96 -3.18
C MET A 138 -16.39 13.16 -1.91
N GLY A 139 -17.39 13.14 -1.03
CA GLY A 139 -17.42 12.25 0.13
C GLY A 139 -17.59 10.77 -0.28
N GLY A 140 -17.30 9.86 0.65
CA GLY A 140 -17.40 8.43 0.43
C GLY A 140 -16.28 7.86 -0.45
N SER A 141 -16.61 6.82 -1.24
CA SER A 141 -15.70 6.15 -2.17
C SER A 141 -16.43 5.94 -3.50
N ILE A 142 -15.79 6.28 -4.63
CA ILE A 142 -16.33 5.97 -5.98
C ILE A 142 -16.46 4.47 -6.23
N LEU A 143 -15.75 3.64 -5.46
CA LEU A 143 -15.84 2.19 -5.51
C LEU A 143 -16.93 1.65 -4.57
N ALA A 144 -17.65 2.51 -3.84
CA ALA A 144 -18.49 2.10 -2.71
C ALA A 144 -17.71 1.25 -1.68
N SER A 145 -18.41 0.60 -0.76
CA SER A 145 -17.79 -0.27 0.24
C SER A 145 -18.81 -1.30 0.70
N SER A 146 -18.35 -2.44 1.23
CA SER A 146 -19.18 -3.44 1.89
C SER A 146 -18.51 -3.95 3.17
N ARG A 147 -19.28 -4.68 3.99
CA ARG A 147 -18.80 -5.37 5.19
C ARG A 147 -18.99 -6.86 5.02
N GLY A 148 -18.10 -7.63 5.63
CA GLY A 148 -18.17 -9.08 5.63
C GLY A 148 -17.09 -9.70 4.72
N PRO A 149 -16.62 -10.91 5.08
CA PRO A 149 -15.68 -11.63 4.25
C PRO A 149 -16.37 -12.19 3.00
N GLN A 150 -15.55 -12.53 2.00
CA GLN A 150 -15.93 -13.42 0.90
C GLN A 150 -15.03 -14.66 0.95
N ASP A 151 -15.44 -15.74 0.29
CA ASP A 151 -14.59 -16.92 0.18
C ASP A 151 -13.38 -16.62 -0.72
N ILE A 152 -12.18 -17.00 -0.28
CA ILE A 152 -10.92 -16.75 -1.01
C ILE A 152 -10.92 -17.46 -2.36
N SER A 153 -11.55 -18.64 -2.45
CA SER A 153 -11.66 -19.40 -3.71
C SER A 153 -12.62 -18.76 -4.72
N GLU A 154 -13.40 -17.75 -4.30
CA GLU A 154 -14.32 -17.02 -5.15
C GLU A 154 -13.77 -15.69 -5.67
N MET A 155 -12.63 -15.25 -5.13
CA MET A 155 -11.98 -13.97 -5.42
C MET A 155 -10.81 -14.10 -6.42
#